data_AF-A0A935N160-F1
#
_entry.id   AF-A0A935N160-F1
#
_cell.length_a   1.000
_cell.length_b   1.000
_cell.length_c   1.000
_cell.angle_alpha   90.00
_cell.angle_beta   90.00
_cell.angle_gamma   90.00
#
_symmetry.space_group_name_H-M   'P 1'
#
loop_
_entity.id
_entity.type
_entity.pdbx_description
1 polymer ?
#
loop_
_entity_poly.entity_id
_entity_poly.type
_entity_poly.pdbx_seq_one_letter_code
_entity_poly.pdbx_strand_id
1 'polypeptide(L)'
;MNDSKIVRRDIKPALVFLSGELIAVPIPLEREEVIMGRALEADVRVNDTQVSRKHAMVTADTSTEKVQYILTDLDSRNGTFLNGRRVRREVLENGDKISIGETILRFDLLDEIDREYQRQIHRLISHDDLTGLLSSRSFFSELRREAGRATAENRPFCVLMMDGDNFKLVNDTYGHLTGSKTIEEIGFAIMTNLRSGDAAARFGGDEFAAFLLDADLAQAVVAAERIRATIEEYQFSIVRQGKSKETHHITVSIGVSSFPTDSSDPIELVEMADSALYRAKHNGRNSVAVYSELPEQSAKIILPSRRG
;
A
#
# COMPACT_ATOMS: atom_id res chain seq x y z
N MET A 1 39.64 33.43 9.43
CA MET A 1 39.67 31.97 9.65
C MET A 1 38.25 31.54 9.94
N ASN A 2 37.56 31.07 8.90
CA ASN A 2 36.18 30.63 9.01
C ASN A 2 36.24 29.12 9.21
N ASP A 3 35.97 28.66 10.44
CA ASP A 3 35.85 27.25 10.77
C ASP A 3 34.62 26.70 10.04
N SER A 4 34.87 26.04 8.91
CA SER A 4 33.91 25.18 8.24
C SER A 4 33.59 24.04 9.20
N LYS A 5 32.54 24.20 10.03
CA LYS A 5 31.90 23.07 10.70
C LYS A 5 31.43 22.11 9.61
N ILE A 6 32.25 21.11 9.30
CA ILE A 6 31.85 19.95 8.53
C ILE A 6 30.70 19.34 9.32
N VAL A 7 29.47 19.55 8.86
CA VAL A 7 28.31 18.82 9.35
C VAL A 7 28.65 17.35 9.15
N ARG A 8 28.96 16.64 10.23
CA ARG A 8 29.10 15.18 10.19
C ARG A 8 27.74 14.68 9.69
N ARG A 9 27.70 14.19 8.46
CA ARG A 9 26.49 13.57 7.90
C ARG A 9 26.15 12.37 8.79
N ASP A 10 24.94 12.37 9.34
CA ASP A 10 24.40 11.24 10.10
C ASP A 10 24.12 10.08 9.12
N ILE A 11 25.15 9.28 8.86
CA ILE A 11 25.11 8.14 7.95
C ILE A 11 24.59 6.94 8.73
N LYS A 12 23.48 6.35 8.27
CA LYS A 12 22.87 5.16 8.88
C LYS A 12 22.92 3.96 7.94
N PRO A 13 23.31 2.77 8.44
CA PRO A 13 23.27 1.54 7.67
C PRO A 13 21.83 1.08 7.40
N ALA A 14 21.56 0.62 6.19
CA ALA A 14 20.28 0.05 5.84
C ALA A 14 20.41 -1.07 4.81
N LEU A 15 19.43 -1.98 4.82
CA LEU A 15 19.17 -2.89 3.72
C LEU A 15 18.01 -2.35 2.89
N VAL A 16 18.19 -2.27 1.58
CA VAL A 16 17.17 -1.81 0.63
C VAL A 16 16.82 -2.94 -0.31
N PHE A 17 15.55 -3.33 -0.38
CA PHE A 17 15.10 -4.32 -1.38
C PHE A 17 15.19 -3.70 -2.78
N LEU A 18 15.76 -4.45 -3.73
CA LEU A 18 15.83 -4.05 -5.14
C LEU A 18 14.63 -4.55 -5.96
N SER A 19 13.77 -5.38 -5.37
CA SER A 19 12.58 -5.94 -6.00
C SER A 19 11.50 -6.25 -4.96
N GLY A 20 10.26 -6.44 -5.41
CA GLY A 20 9.14 -6.84 -4.56
C GLY A 20 8.41 -5.68 -3.89
N GLU A 21 7.70 -5.99 -2.81
CA GLU A 21 6.78 -5.07 -2.11
C GLU A 21 7.50 -4.02 -1.25
N LEU A 22 8.73 -4.28 -0.84
CA LEU A 22 9.54 -3.38 0.01
C LEU A 22 10.58 -2.59 -0.79
N ILE A 23 10.42 -2.49 -2.11
CA ILE A 23 11.35 -1.77 -2.97
C ILE A 23 11.54 -0.33 -2.51
N ALA A 24 12.79 0.13 -2.43
CA ALA A 24 13.15 1.47 -1.95
C ALA A 24 12.71 1.81 -0.51
N VAL A 25 12.30 0.81 0.29
CA VAL A 25 12.10 0.98 1.74
C VAL A 25 13.43 0.67 2.44
N PRO A 26 14.12 1.65 3.05
CA PRO A 26 15.33 1.38 3.80
C PRO A 26 14.99 0.71 5.12
N ILE A 27 15.47 -0.51 5.31
CA ILE A 27 15.36 -1.23 6.59
C ILE A 27 16.60 -0.91 7.42
N PRO A 28 16.44 -0.14 8.52
CA PRO A 28 17.58 0.30 9.31
C PRO A 28 18.23 -0.87 10.04
N LEU A 29 19.57 -0.92 10.02
CA LEU A 29 20.36 -1.89 10.77
C LEU A 29 20.71 -1.33 12.15
N GLU A 30 19.68 -1.12 12.98
CA GLU A 30 19.80 -0.54 14.33
C GLU A 30 20.10 -1.57 15.42
N ARG A 31 19.86 -2.86 15.15
CA ARG A 31 20.16 -3.96 16.06
C ARG A 31 21.59 -4.43 15.86
N GLU A 32 22.22 -4.95 16.92
CA GLU A 32 23.55 -5.58 16.84
C GLU A 32 23.56 -6.75 15.85
N GLU A 33 22.44 -7.47 15.80
CA GLU A 33 22.19 -8.59 14.91
C GLU A 33 20.87 -8.38 14.17
N VAL A 34 20.91 -8.46 12.84
CA VAL A 34 19.72 -8.37 11.98
C VAL A 34 19.64 -9.63 11.13
N ILE A 35 18.66 -10.49 11.42
CA ILE A 35 18.45 -11.77 10.77
C ILE A 35 17.53 -11.60 9.56
N MET A 36 17.98 -12.07 8.40
CA MET A 36 17.20 -12.21 7.18
C MET A 36 16.71 -13.66 7.02
N GLY A 37 15.44 -13.85 6.71
CA GLY A 37 14.90 -15.19 6.45
C GLY A 37 13.40 -15.20 6.21
N ARG A 38 12.84 -16.37 5.86
CA ARG A 38 11.40 -16.49 5.58
C ARG A 38 10.51 -16.62 6.81
N ALA A 39 11.11 -16.87 7.97
CA ALA A 39 10.36 -17.08 9.19
C ALA A 39 9.77 -15.77 9.73
N LEU A 40 8.69 -15.87 10.50
CA LEU A 40 8.03 -14.71 11.10
C LEU A 40 8.92 -14.00 12.11
N GLU A 41 9.79 -14.75 12.77
CA GLU A 41 10.75 -14.26 13.76
C GLU A 41 12.01 -13.58 13.17
N ALA A 42 12.17 -13.54 11.84
CA ALA A 42 13.30 -12.83 11.22
C ALA A 42 13.07 -11.31 11.24
N ASP A 43 14.13 -10.54 11.50
CA ASP A 43 14.08 -9.07 11.48
C ASP A 43 13.75 -8.53 10.08
N VAL A 44 14.35 -9.15 9.05
CA VAL A 44 14.06 -8.90 7.64
C VAL A 44 13.39 -10.13 7.06
N ARG A 45 12.07 -10.10 7.02
CA ARG A 45 11.27 -11.18 6.48
C ARG A 45 11.32 -11.19 4.95
N VAL A 46 11.67 -12.32 4.37
CA VAL A 46 11.72 -12.53 2.92
C VAL A 46 10.70 -13.58 2.53
N ASN A 47 9.70 -13.20 1.74
CA ASN A 47 8.64 -14.10 1.30
C ASN A 47 9.07 -14.91 0.06
N ASP A 48 10.00 -15.83 0.26
CA ASP A 48 10.55 -16.70 -0.79
C ASP A 48 10.71 -18.12 -0.24
N THR A 49 10.15 -19.10 -0.94
CA THR A 49 10.22 -20.53 -0.56
C THR A 49 11.64 -21.10 -0.67
N GLN A 50 12.50 -20.48 -1.48
CA GLN A 50 13.92 -20.80 -1.62
C GLN A 50 14.77 -20.24 -0.46
N VAL A 51 14.20 -19.39 0.39
CA VAL A 51 14.91 -18.79 1.52
C VAL A 51 14.73 -19.65 2.79
N SER A 52 15.82 -19.96 3.49
CA SER A 52 15.77 -20.62 4.80
C SER A 52 14.99 -19.79 5.83
N ARG A 53 14.45 -20.46 6.86
CA ARG A 53 13.74 -19.78 7.98
C ARG A 53 14.56 -18.65 8.60
N LYS A 54 15.82 -18.95 8.92
CA LYS A 54 16.89 -17.99 9.17
C LYS A 54 17.95 -18.27 8.11
N HIS A 55 18.24 -17.32 7.24
CA HIS A 55 19.06 -17.53 6.05
C HIS A 55 20.43 -16.90 6.19
N ALA A 56 20.45 -15.63 6.55
CA ALA A 56 21.66 -14.87 6.73
C ALA A 56 21.45 -13.82 7.83
N MET A 57 22.54 -13.24 8.31
CA MET A 57 22.52 -12.21 9.33
C MET A 57 23.54 -11.14 9.00
N VAL A 58 23.19 -9.88 9.29
CA VAL A 58 24.15 -8.78 9.31
C VAL A 58 24.42 -8.42 10.77
N THR A 59 25.70 -8.31 11.12
CA THR A 59 26.15 -7.89 12.45
C THR A 59 27.02 -6.66 12.35
N ALA A 60 26.94 -5.77 13.35
CA ALA A 60 27.83 -4.62 13.45
C ALA A 60 29.02 -4.96 14.35
N ASP A 61 30.22 -4.96 13.78
CA ASP A 61 31.47 -5.06 14.52
C ASP A 61 31.98 -3.66 14.87
N THR A 62 31.94 -3.36 16.17
CA THR A 62 32.37 -2.08 16.76
C THR A 62 33.74 -2.17 17.44
N SER A 63 34.46 -3.28 17.28
CA SER A 63 35.77 -3.50 17.91
C SER A 63 36.88 -2.64 17.31
N THR A 64 36.66 -2.06 16.12
CA THR A 64 37.62 -1.18 15.44
C THR A 64 37.17 0.29 15.47
N GLU A 65 38.05 1.23 15.11
CA GLU A 65 37.72 2.66 15.03
C GLU A 65 36.58 2.98 14.03
N LYS A 66 36.31 2.09 13.07
CA LYS A 66 35.19 2.19 12.13
C LYS A 66 34.25 1.01 12.32
N VAL A 67 32.95 1.26 12.43
CA VAL A 67 31.96 0.18 12.46
C VAL A 67 32.00 -0.58 11.13
N GLN A 68 32.20 -1.90 11.21
CA GLN A 68 32.16 -2.79 10.06
C GLN A 68 30.86 -3.61 10.11
N TYR A 69 30.21 -3.79 8.97
CA TYR A 69 29.01 -4.63 8.87
C TYR A 69 29.40 -5.97 8.26
N ILE A 70 29.07 -7.06 8.93
CA ILE A 70 29.50 -8.40 8.54
C ILE A 70 28.28 -9.23 8.19
N LEU A 71 28.20 -9.66 6.94
CA LEU A 71 27.22 -10.63 6.45
C LEU A 71 27.68 -12.04 6.79
N THR A 72 26.81 -12.83 7.42
CA THR A 72 27.06 -14.24 7.75
C THR A 72 25.92 -15.12 7.24
N ASP A 73 26.24 -16.18 6.50
CA ASP A 73 25.30 -17.22 6.10
C ASP A 73 25.00 -18.14 7.30
N LEU A 74 23.72 -18.41 7.58
CA LEU A 74 23.28 -19.24 8.70
C LEU A 74 23.01 -20.68 8.26
N ASP A 75 24.00 -21.28 7.59
CA ASP A 75 23.91 -22.61 6.97
C ASP A 75 22.66 -22.76 6.09
N SER A 76 22.48 -21.79 5.20
CA SER A 76 21.27 -21.74 4.38
C SER A 76 21.26 -22.86 3.32
N ARG A 77 20.05 -23.33 2.96
CA ARG A 77 19.90 -24.44 2.00
C ARG A 77 20.47 -24.08 0.61
N ASN A 78 20.21 -22.86 0.16
CA ASN A 78 20.56 -22.40 -1.18
C ASN A 78 21.79 -21.49 -1.22
N GLY A 79 22.35 -21.12 -0.06
CA GLY A 79 23.51 -20.26 0.05
C GLY A 79 23.15 -18.77 -0.02
N THR A 80 23.96 -17.97 0.67
CA THR A 80 23.98 -16.51 0.56
C THR A 80 25.04 -16.07 -0.47
N PHE A 81 24.70 -15.09 -1.30
CA PHE A 81 25.61 -14.56 -2.32
C PHE A 81 25.80 -13.05 -2.11
N LEU A 82 27.05 -12.60 -2.24
CA LEU A 82 27.45 -11.19 -2.24
C LEU A 82 28.01 -10.85 -3.61
N ASN A 83 27.37 -9.92 -4.32
CA ASN A 83 27.72 -9.52 -5.69
C ASN A 83 27.86 -10.72 -6.65
N GLY A 84 27.01 -11.74 -6.48
CA GLY A 84 27.00 -12.96 -7.29
C GLY A 84 27.99 -14.06 -6.83
N ARG A 85 28.84 -13.79 -5.84
CA ARG A 85 29.75 -14.79 -5.26
C ARG A 85 29.15 -15.39 -3.99
N ARG A 86 29.10 -16.72 -3.88
CA ARG A 86 28.67 -17.39 -2.65
C ARG A 86 29.63 -17.05 -1.50
N VAL A 87 29.09 -16.64 -0.35
CA VAL A 87 29.86 -16.27 0.84
C VAL A 87 29.35 -17.01 2.07
N ARG A 88 30.25 -17.27 3.03
CA ARG A 88 29.86 -17.72 4.39
C ARG A 88 29.92 -16.59 5.39
N ARG A 89 30.94 -15.75 5.30
CA ARG A 89 31.15 -14.58 6.15
C ARG A 89 31.97 -13.54 5.40
N GLU A 90 31.45 -12.35 5.22
CA GLU A 90 32.14 -11.27 4.50
C GLU A 90 31.81 -9.90 5.09
N VAL A 91 32.76 -8.96 5.01
CA VAL A 91 32.52 -7.56 5.36
C VAL A 91 31.79 -6.89 4.20
N LEU A 92 30.74 -6.13 4.51
CA LEU A 92 29.93 -5.40 3.55
C LEU A 92 30.52 -4.01 3.27
N GLU A 93 30.50 -3.64 1.99
CA GLU A 93 30.79 -2.30 1.50
C GLU A 93 29.52 -1.62 0.97
N ASN A 94 29.48 -0.29 1.03
CA ASN A 94 28.34 0.48 0.55
C ASN A 94 28.05 0.18 -0.94
N GLY A 95 26.81 -0.21 -1.24
CA GLY A 95 26.36 -0.59 -2.58
C GLY A 95 26.43 -2.09 -2.88
N ASP A 96 26.92 -2.90 -1.94
CA ASP A 96 26.97 -4.36 -2.08
C ASP A 96 25.59 -4.98 -2.24
N LYS A 97 25.48 -5.98 -3.12
CA LYS A 97 24.24 -6.70 -3.40
C LYS A 97 24.26 -8.06 -2.73
N ILE A 98 23.31 -8.30 -1.85
CA ILE A 98 23.09 -9.55 -1.14
C ILE A 98 21.95 -10.29 -1.85
N SER A 99 22.21 -11.47 -2.38
CA SER A 99 21.19 -12.34 -2.97
C SER A 99 20.92 -13.53 -2.06
N ILE A 100 19.64 -13.74 -1.75
CA ILE A 100 19.12 -14.89 -0.98
C ILE A 100 17.87 -15.42 -1.69
N GLY A 101 17.94 -16.64 -2.24
CA GLY A 101 16.91 -17.11 -3.16
C GLY A 101 16.81 -16.20 -4.41
N GLU A 102 15.61 -15.76 -4.74
CA GLU A 102 15.34 -14.79 -5.82
C GLU A 102 15.37 -13.33 -5.35
N THR A 103 15.50 -13.12 -4.04
CA THR A 103 15.50 -11.78 -3.45
C THR A 103 16.89 -11.15 -3.51
N ILE A 104 16.95 -9.89 -3.93
CA ILE A 104 18.17 -9.08 -3.93
C ILE A 104 17.98 -7.87 -3.03
N LEU A 105 18.85 -7.75 -2.04
CA LEU A 105 18.97 -6.59 -1.15
C LEU A 105 20.26 -5.84 -1.49
N ARG A 106 20.27 -4.53 -1.31
CA ARG A 106 21.48 -3.72 -1.34
C ARG A 106 21.78 -3.21 0.05
N PHE A 107 23.03 -3.34 0.49
CA PHE A 107 23.51 -2.71 1.71
C PHE A 107 23.95 -1.28 1.37
N ASP A 108 23.32 -0.30 2.03
CA ASP A 108 23.63 1.11 1.84
C ASP A 108 23.95 1.79 3.17
N LEU A 109 24.87 2.75 3.11
CA LEU A 109 25.17 3.71 4.16
C LEU A 109 24.50 5.04 3.77
N LEU A 110 23.29 5.26 4.26
CA LEU A 110 22.40 6.34 3.83
C LEU A 110 22.54 7.57 4.72
N ASP A 111 22.82 8.74 4.12
CA ASP A 111 22.67 10.01 4.83
C ASP A 111 21.20 10.50 4.83
N GLU A 112 20.94 11.70 5.35
CA GLU A 112 19.60 12.28 5.37
C GLU A 112 19.03 12.53 3.96
N ILE A 113 19.87 12.95 3.02
CA ILE A 113 19.47 13.21 1.63
C ILE A 113 19.14 11.89 0.94
N ASP A 114 19.97 10.86 1.14
CA ASP A 114 19.72 9.53 0.55
C ASP A 114 18.41 8.93 1.07
N ARG A 115 18.13 9.06 2.37
CA ARG A 115 16.87 8.57 2.96
C ARG A 115 15.67 9.31 2.39
N GLU A 116 15.76 10.63 2.20
CA GLU A 116 14.68 11.39 1.58
C GLU A 116 14.48 10.99 0.11
N TYR A 117 15.56 10.78 -0.63
CA TYR A 117 15.49 10.28 -2.00
C TYR A 117 14.82 8.89 -2.09
N GLN A 118 15.17 7.96 -1.20
CA GLN A 118 14.52 6.65 -1.11
C GLN A 118 13.02 6.77 -0.78
N ARG A 119 12.64 7.66 0.15
CA ARG A 119 11.22 7.93 0.45
C ARG A 119 10.46 8.43 -0.77
N GLN A 120 11.07 9.31 -1.56
CA GLN A 120 10.48 9.82 -2.79
C GLN A 120 10.28 8.71 -3.82
N ILE A 121 11.29 7.85 -4.05
CA ILE A 121 11.15 6.67 -4.92
C ILE A 121 10.02 5.77 -4.43
N HIS A 122 10.01 5.44 -3.14
CA HIS A 122 8.97 4.59 -2.57
C HIS A 122 7.57 5.20 -2.77
N ARG A 123 7.43 6.52 -2.61
CA ARG A 123 6.15 7.21 -2.82
C ARG A 123 5.67 7.09 -4.27
N LEU A 124 6.56 7.28 -5.25
CA LEU A 124 6.25 7.16 -6.67
C LEU A 124 5.86 5.72 -7.07
N ILE A 125 6.39 4.71 -6.39
CA ILE A 125 6.01 3.31 -6.62
C ILE A 125 4.69 2.98 -5.93
N SER A 126 4.47 3.57 -4.75
CA SER A 126 3.37 3.19 -3.89
C SER A 126 2.04 3.86 -4.19
N HIS A 127 2.06 4.97 -4.91
CA HIS A 127 0.88 5.78 -5.19
C HIS A 127 0.64 5.93 -6.69
N ASP A 128 -0.62 6.06 -7.07
CA ASP A 128 -1.03 6.44 -8.41
C ASP A 128 -0.77 7.94 -8.61
N ASP A 129 -0.02 8.29 -9.66
CA ASP A 129 0.41 9.66 -9.93
C ASP A 129 -0.75 10.62 -10.22
N LEU A 130 -1.89 10.11 -10.69
CA LEU A 130 -3.05 10.94 -11.04
C LEU A 130 -3.89 11.30 -9.81
N THR A 131 -4.12 10.35 -8.92
CA THR A 131 -5.06 10.49 -7.80
C THR A 131 -4.38 10.67 -6.45
N GLY A 132 -3.09 10.30 -6.34
CA GLY A 132 -2.37 10.25 -5.08
C GLY A 132 -2.83 9.14 -4.13
N LEU A 133 -3.78 8.30 -4.55
CA LEU A 133 -4.18 7.08 -3.84
C LEU A 133 -3.09 6.01 -3.96
N LEU A 134 -3.21 4.90 -3.22
CA LEU A 134 -2.30 3.78 -3.40
C LEU A 134 -2.37 3.22 -4.82
N SER A 135 -1.26 2.69 -5.32
CA SER A 135 -1.26 1.81 -6.48
C SER A 135 -1.93 0.48 -6.13
N SER A 136 -2.51 -0.20 -7.13
CA SER A 136 -3.08 -1.55 -6.94
C SER A 136 -2.10 -2.52 -6.26
N ARG A 137 -0.82 -2.46 -6.63
CA ARG A 137 0.23 -3.29 -6.02
C ARG A 137 0.36 -3.00 -4.52
N SER A 138 0.43 -1.72 -4.14
CA SER A 138 0.56 -1.35 -2.74
C SER A 138 -0.70 -1.69 -1.94
N PHE A 139 -1.88 -1.52 -2.53
CA PHE A 139 -3.14 -1.93 -1.91
C PHE A 139 -3.13 -3.40 -1.49
N PHE A 140 -2.77 -4.33 -2.39
CA PHE A 140 -2.73 -5.75 -2.05
C PHE A 140 -1.67 -6.08 -1.00
N SER A 141 -0.51 -5.42 -1.04
CA SER A 141 0.53 -5.57 -0.02
C SER A 141 0.00 -5.17 1.37
N GLU A 142 -0.63 -4.00 1.46
CA GLU A 142 -1.21 -3.52 2.72
C GLU A 142 -2.37 -4.38 3.19
N LEU A 143 -3.29 -4.75 2.29
CA LEU A 143 -4.45 -5.57 2.62
C LEU A 143 -4.04 -6.93 3.20
N ARG A 144 -3.02 -7.59 2.63
CA ARG A 144 -2.49 -8.86 3.19
C ARG A 144 -1.88 -8.66 4.57
N ARG A 145 -1.16 -7.56 4.78
CA ARG A 145 -0.57 -7.22 6.07
C ARG A 145 -1.66 -7.01 7.13
N GLU A 146 -2.68 -6.22 6.81
CA GLU A 146 -3.77 -5.93 7.74
C GLU A 146 -4.66 -7.16 7.98
N ALA A 147 -4.87 -8.04 6.99
CA ALA A 147 -5.57 -9.31 7.22
C ALA A 147 -4.83 -10.25 8.18
N GLY A 148 -3.50 -10.28 8.11
CA GLY A 148 -2.69 -11.01 9.10
C GLY A 148 -2.86 -10.47 10.52
N ARG A 149 -2.94 -9.14 10.68
CA ARG A 149 -3.20 -8.49 11.97
C ARG A 149 -4.62 -8.72 12.45
N ALA A 150 -5.60 -8.51 11.58
CA ALA A 150 -7.03 -8.73 11.83
C ALA A 150 -7.31 -10.16 12.33
N THR A 151 -6.65 -11.15 11.74
CA THR A 151 -6.71 -12.56 12.20
C THR A 151 -6.18 -12.72 13.62
N ALA A 152 -5.01 -12.13 13.92
CA ALA A 152 -4.37 -12.26 15.22
C ALA A 152 -5.11 -11.51 16.34
N GLU A 153 -5.70 -10.36 16.01
CA GLU A 153 -6.41 -9.48 16.95
C GLU A 153 -7.93 -9.73 16.98
N ASN A 154 -8.43 -10.61 16.12
CA ASN A 154 -9.85 -10.88 15.91
C ASN A 154 -10.67 -9.60 15.64
N ARG A 155 -10.17 -8.75 14.72
CA ARG A 155 -10.77 -7.46 14.36
C ARG A 155 -11.36 -7.54 12.94
N PRO A 156 -12.61 -7.11 12.73
CA PRO A 156 -13.19 -7.09 11.40
C PRO A 156 -12.63 -5.93 10.57
N PHE A 157 -12.60 -6.11 9.25
CA PHE A 157 -12.43 -5.04 8.29
C PHE A 157 -13.31 -5.33 7.07
N CYS A 158 -13.54 -4.33 6.24
CA CYS A 158 -14.30 -4.50 5.00
C CYS A 158 -13.52 -4.01 3.80
N VAL A 159 -13.77 -4.61 2.63
CA VAL A 159 -13.21 -4.20 1.34
C VAL A 159 -14.32 -3.60 0.48
N LEU A 160 -14.00 -2.49 -0.17
CA LEU A 160 -14.87 -1.79 -1.10
C LEU A 160 -14.23 -1.86 -2.49
N MET A 161 -15.02 -2.22 -3.50
CA MET A 161 -14.70 -2.05 -4.92
C MET A 161 -15.64 -1.02 -5.51
N MET A 162 -15.10 -0.07 -6.27
CA MET A 162 -15.82 1.12 -6.74
C MET A 162 -15.49 1.37 -8.22
N ASP A 163 -16.47 1.82 -8.98
CA ASP A 163 -16.27 2.17 -10.39
C ASP A 163 -17.17 3.33 -10.82
N GLY A 164 -16.59 4.25 -11.60
CA GLY A 164 -17.26 5.42 -12.14
C GLY A 164 -18.32 5.08 -13.18
N ASP A 165 -19.57 5.37 -12.86
CA ASP A 165 -20.69 5.02 -13.73
C ASP A 165 -20.66 5.78 -15.06
N ASN A 166 -20.65 5.04 -16.16
CA ASN A 166 -20.62 5.60 -17.52
C ASN A 166 -19.41 6.52 -17.77
N PHE A 167 -18.27 6.31 -17.11
CA PHE A 167 -17.08 7.14 -17.26
C PHE A 167 -16.60 7.29 -18.73
N LYS A 168 -16.79 6.25 -19.55
CA LYS A 168 -16.52 6.34 -21.00
C LYS A 168 -17.27 7.51 -21.67
N LEU A 169 -18.51 7.79 -21.27
CA LEU A 169 -19.28 8.92 -21.77
C LEU A 169 -18.63 10.26 -21.42
N VAL A 170 -17.99 10.39 -20.26
CA VAL A 170 -17.22 11.59 -19.88
C VAL A 170 -16.07 11.81 -20.84
N ASN A 171 -15.29 10.75 -21.13
CA ASN A 171 -14.20 10.81 -22.10
C ASN A 171 -14.71 11.17 -23.51
N ASP A 172 -15.78 10.51 -23.95
CA ASP A 172 -16.33 10.69 -25.30
C ASP A 172 -16.93 12.10 -25.47
N THR A 173 -17.50 12.68 -24.41
CA THR A 173 -18.16 14.00 -24.45
C THR A 173 -17.21 15.17 -24.21
N TYR A 174 -16.27 15.03 -23.28
CA TYR A 174 -15.43 16.13 -22.78
C TYR A 174 -13.93 15.94 -23.04
N GLY A 175 -13.52 14.79 -23.59
CA GLY A 175 -12.15 14.45 -23.88
C GLY A 175 -11.36 13.93 -22.66
N HIS A 176 -10.24 13.28 -22.93
CA HIS A 176 -9.42 12.60 -21.92
C HIS A 176 -8.85 13.53 -20.84
N LEU A 177 -8.60 14.81 -21.12
CA LEU A 177 -8.15 15.75 -20.09
C LEU A 177 -9.21 15.94 -19.00
N THR A 178 -10.47 16.05 -19.39
CA THR A 178 -11.60 16.11 -18.45
C THR A 178 -11.80 14.76 -17.75
N GLY A 179 -11.64 13.66 -18.48
CA GLY A 179 -11.67 12.32 -17.89
C GLY A 179 -10.62 12.14 -16.78
N SER A 180 -9.36 12.46 -17.05
CA SER A 180 -8.29 12.42 -16.05
C SER A 180 -8.59 13.33 -14.85
N LYS A 181 -9.11 14.55 -15.10
CA LYS A 181 -9.49 15.45 -14.00
C LYS A 181 -10.64 14.89 -13.15
N THR A 182 -11.60 14.24 -13.80
CA THR A 182 -12.72 13.58 -13.12
C THR A 182 -12.22 12.44 -12.23
N ILE A 183 -11.26 11.62 -12.71
CA ILE A 183 -10.64 10.55 -11.92
C ILE A 183 -9.89 11.12 -10.71
N GLU A 184 -9.11 12.19 -10.90
CA GLU A 184 -8.42 12.91 -9.81
C GLU A 184 -9.42 13.39 -8.74
N GLU A 185 -10.53 14.00 -9.16
CA GLU A 185 -11.58 14.50 -8.27
C GLU A 185 -12.36 13.37 -7.56
N ILE A 186 -12.61 12.24 -8.24
CA ILE A 186 -13.18 11.03 -7.59
C ILE A 186 -12.22 10.51 -6.52
N GLY A 187 -10.92 10.40 -6.84
CA GLY A 187 -9.92 9.96 -5.88
C GLY A 187 -9.87 10.85 -4.63
N PHE A 188 -9.95 12.17 -4.83
CA PHE A 188 -10.06 13.14 -3.74
C PHE A 188 -11.34 12.96 -2.91
N ALA A 189 -12.50 12.78 -3.56
CA ALA A 189 -13.77 12.55 -2.88
C ALA A 189 -13.78 11.26 -2.04
N ILE A 190 -13.13 10.19 -2.53
CA ILE A 190 -12.93 8.95 -1.77
C ILE A 190 -12.05 9.24 -0.55
N MET A 191 -10.85 9.80 -0.76
CA MET A 191 -9.87 10.01 0.31
C MET A 191 -10.41 10.88 1.45
N THR A 192 -11.14 11.95 1.14
CA THR A 192 -11.72 12.87 2.13
C THR A 192 -12.84 12.25 2.97
N ASN A 193 -13.41 11.13 2.50
CA ASN A 193 -14.46 10.38 3.18
C ASN A 193 -13.93 9.21 4.01
N LEU A 194 -12.64 8.87 3.89
CA LEU A 194 -12.00 7.81 4.67
C LEU A 194 -11.49 8.33 6.02
N ARG A 195 -11.37 7.43 7.00
CA ARG A 195 -10.81 7.75 8.32
C ARG A 195 -9.29 7.58 8.30
N SER A 196 -8.64 8.10 9.34
CA SER A 196 -7.24 7.77 9.57
C SER A 196 -7.10 6.28 9.85
N GLY A 197 -6.25 5.60 9.07
CA GLY A 197 -6.03 4.15 9.13
C GLY A 197 -6.69 3.38 7.98
N ASP A 198 -7.77 3.90 7.41
CA ASP A 198 -8.35 3.36 6.17
C ASP A 198 -7.41 3.67 4.98
N ALA A 199 -7.49 2.87 3.93
CA ALA A 199 -6.74 3.11 2.71
C ALA A 199 -7.62 2.99 1.46
N ALA A 200 -7.26 3.76 0.44
CA ALA A 200 -7.85 3.66 -0.90
C ALA A 200 -6.77 3.56 -1.97
N ALA A 201 -7.12 2.94 -3.07
CA ALA A 201 -6.26 2.70 -4.22
C ALA A 201 -7.01 2.91 -5.52
N ARG A 202 -6.25 3.24 -6.57
CA ARG A 202 -6.73 3.16 -7.94
C ARG A 202 -6.23 1.87 -8.58
N PHE A 203 -7.15 1.07 -9.10
CA PHE A 203 -6.83 -0.23 -9.70
C PHE A 203 -6.46 -0.09 -11.19
N GLY A 204 -7.11 0.84 -11.87
CA GLY A 204 -6.85 1.17 -13.27
C GLY A 204 -8.07 1.83 -13.88
N GLY A 205 -7.89 2.64 -14.93
CA GLY A 205 -9.02 3.35 -15.55
C GLY A 205 -9.77 4.21 -14.52
N ASP A 206 -11.04 3.89 -14.33
CA ASP A 206 -12.04 4.47 -13.41
C ASP A 206 -12.41 3.54 -12.24
N GLU A 207 -11.62 2.48 -12.01
CA GLU A 207 -11.81 1.53 -10.91
C GLU A 207 -10.96 1.91 -9.69
N PHE A 208 -11.59 1.86 -8.52
CA PHE A 208 -11.01 2.17 -7.23
C PHE A 208 -11.31 1.06 -6.22
N ALA A 209 -10.45 0.93 -5.22
CA ALA A 209 -10.67 0.04 -4.09
C ALA A 209 -10.40 0.77 -2.78
N ALA A 210 -11.01 0.30 -1.70
CA ALA A 210 -10.66 0.72 -0.34
C ALA A 210 -10.75 -0.44 0.63
N PHE A 211 -10.04 -0.36 1.75
CA PHE A 211 -10.32 -1.20 2.92
C PHE A 211 -10.55 -0.32 4.14
N LEU A 212 -11.53 -0.71 4.95
CA LEU A 212 -11.96 0.01 6.14
C LEU A 212 -11.58 -0.83 7.37
N LEU A 213 -10.60 -0.37 8.12
CA LEU A 213 -10.14 -1.07 9.32
C LEU A 213 -11.15 -0.87 10.45
N ASP A 214 -11.32 -1.88 11.29
CA ASP A 214 -12.21 -1.84 12.45
C ASP A 214 -13.67 -1.53 12.10
N ALA A 215 -14.10 -1.99 10.93
CA ALA A 215 -15.43 -1.76 10.42
C ALA A 215 -16.15 -3.10 10.21
N ASP A 216 -17.30 -3.25 10.85
CA ASP A 216 -18.27 -4.28 10.46
C ASP A 216 -18.98 -3.90 9.15
N LEU A 217 -19.72 -4.86 8.58
CA LEU A 217 -20.41 -4.67 7.30
C LEU A 217 -21.37 -3.47 7.30
N ALA A 218 -22.06 -3.20 8.40
CA ALA A 218 -23.00 -2.09 8.47
C ALA A 218 -22.29 -0.73 8.50
N GLN A 219 -21.21 -0.63 9.27
CA GLN A 219 -20.34 0.55 9.28
C GLN A 219 -19.71 0.79 7.90
N ALA A 220 -19.31 -0.28 7.21
CA ALA A 220 -18.75 -0.21 5.87
C ALA A 220 -19.79 0.27 4.84
N VAL A 221 -21.04 -0.22 4.90
CA VAL A 221 -22.14 0.27 4.05
C VAL A 221 -22.39 1.76 4.28
N VAL A 222 -22.40 2.22 5.54
CA VAL A 222 -22.57 3.65 5.84
C VAL A 222 -21.42 4.50 5.26
N ALA A 223 -20.18 3.99 5.29
CA ALA A 223 -19.05 4.67 4.67
C ALA A 223 -19.15 4.67 3.13
N ALA A 224 -19.53 3.54 2.53
CA ALA A 224 -19.74 3.40 1.10
C ALA A 224 -20.84 4.35 0.60
N GLU A 225 -22.00 4.40 1.28
CA GLU A 225 -23.08 5.33 0.93
C GLU A 225 -22.67 6.79 1.05
N ARG A 226 -21.84 7.13 2.04
CA ARG A 226 -21.30 8.48 2.18
C ARG A 226 -20.38 8.84 1.01
N ILE A 227 -19.50 7.92 0.59
CA ILE A 227 -18.65 8.11 -0.60
C ILE A 227 -19.52 8.29 -1.85
N ARG A 228 -20.49 7.40 -2.05
CA ARG A 228 -21.42 7.42 -3.18
C ARG A 228 -22.19 8.74 -3.27
N ALA A 229 -22.82 9.16 -2.18
CA ALA A 229 -23.56 10.42 -2.11
C ALA A 229 -22.66 11.64 -2.32
N THR A 230 -21.44 11.65 -1.75
CA THR A 230 -20.47 12.73 -1.98
C THR A 230 -20.14 12.88 -3.46
N ILE A 231 -19.88 11.76 -4.15
CA ILE A 231 -19.55 11.76 -5.58
C ILE A 231 -20.76 12.18 -6.42
N GLU A 232 -21.96 11.68 -6.11
CA GLU A 232 -23.21 12.05 -6.79
C GLU A 232 -23.49 13.56 -6.71
N GLU A 233 -23.25 14.18 -5.56
CA GLU A 233 -23.45 15.61 -5.33
C GLU A 233 -22.29 16.49 -5.85
N TYR A 234 -21.17 15.88 -6.24
CA TYR A 234 -19.96 16.60 -6.62
C TYR A 234 -20.10 17.22 -8.02
N GLN A 235 -19.72 18.50 -8.15
CA GLN A 235 -19.64 19.19 -9.43
C GLN A 235 -18.24 19.04 -10.01
N PHE A 236 -18.07 18.10 -10.94
CA PHE A 236 -16.78 17.77 -11.54
C PHE A 236 -16.35 18.81 -12.58
N SER A 237 -15.07 19.17 -12.57
CA SER A 237 -14.53 20.23 -13.41
C SER A 237 -14.36 19.78 -14.86
N ILE A 238 -14.85 20.57 -15.83
CA ILE A 238 -14.54 20.35 -17.26
C ILE A 238 -13.25 21.10 -17.63
N VAL A 239 -12.28 20.39 -18.21
CA VAL A 239 -11.01 20.97 -18.64
C VAL A 239 -11.09 21.41 -20.10
N ARG A 240 -11.25 22.71 -20.36
CA ARG A 240 -11.26 23.31 -21.72
C ARG A 240 -10.42 24.57 -21.79
N GLN A 241 -9.70 24.76 -22.91
CA GLN A 241 -8.92 25.98 -23.13
C GLN A 241 -9.84 27.21 -23.16
N GLY A 242 -9.58 28.19 -22.29
CA GLY A 242 -10.25 29.50 -22.31
C GLY A 242 -11.63 29.59 -21.66
N LYS A 243 -12.14 28.51 -21.02
CA LYS A 243 -13.39 28.53 -20.26
C LYS A 243 -13.19 27.88 -18.90
N SER A 244 -13.37 28.63 -17.82
CA SER A 244 -12.92 28.25 -16.48
C SER A 244 -14.02 27.80 -15.51
N LYS A 245 -15.27 27.55 -15.97
CA LYS A 245 -16.41 27.29 -15.05
C LYS A 245 -17.51 26.34 -15.57
N GLU A 246 -17.22 25.45 -16.51
CA GLU A 246 -18.19 24.40 -16.88
C GLU A 246 -17.99 23.17 -15.96
N THR A 247 -19.08 22.58 -15.47
CA THR A 247 -19.05 21.37 -14.64
C THR A 247 -19.93 20.27 -15.23
N HIS A 248 -19.69 19.02 -14.80
CA HIS A 248 -20.51 17.86 -15.11
C HIS A 248 -20.76 17.01 -13.85
N HIS A 249 -21.59 15.97 -13.98
CA HIS A 249 -21.90 15.04 -12.91
C HIS A 249 -21.61 13.61 -13.36
N ILE A 250 -21.09 12.81 -12.45
CA ILE A 250 -20.91 11.37 -12.58
C ILE A 250 -21.25 10.71 -11.25
N THR A 251 -21.73 9.47 -11.29
CA THR A 251 -22.02 8.68 -10.10
C THR A 251 -21.02 7.53 -9.97
N VAL A 252 -21.05 6.83 -8.85
CA VAL A 252 -20.21 5.66 -8.60
C VAL A 252 -21.10 4.50 -8.15
N SER A 253 -20.78 3.30 -8.62
CA SER A 253 -21.32 2.06 -8.06
C SER A 253 -20.30 1.46 -7.10
N ILE A 254 -20.75 0.86 -5.99
CA ILE A 254 -19.86 0.32 -4.95
C ILE A 254 -20.29 -1.08 -4.55
N GLY A 255 -19.35 -2.01 -4.50
CA GLY A 255 -19.49 -3.33 -3.91
C GLY A 255 -18.72 -3.45 -2.60
N VAL A 256 -19.26 -4.17 -1.62
CA VAL A 256 -18.68 -4.32 -0.28
C VAL A 256 -18.57 -5.79 0.10
N SER A 257 -17.45 -6.21 0.66
CA SER A 257 -17.26 -7.51 1.32
C SER A 257 -16.66 -7.33 2.72
N SER A 258 -16.78 -8.33 3.59
CA SER A 258 -16.43 -8.27 5.00
C SER A 258 -15.51 -9.42 5.43
N PHE A 259 -14.39 -9.08 6.07
CA PHE A 259 -13.52 -10.01 6.76
C PHE A 259 -13.97 -10.21 8.22
N PRO A 260 -13.95 -11.45 8.76
CA PRO A 260 -13.71 -12.72 8.08
C PRO A 260 -15.00 -13.38 7.54
N THR A 261 -16.15 -12.69 7.64
CA THR A 261 -17.48 -13.26 7.37
C THR A 261 -17.63 -13.81 5.96
N ASP A 262 -17.14 -13.08 4.95
CA ASP A 262 -17.24 -13.46 3.55
C ASP A 262 -16.06 -14.35 3.13
N SER A 263 -14.84 -13.96 3.50
CA SER A 263 -13.64 -14.78 3.37
C SER A 263 -12.55 -14.34 4.35
N SER A 264 -11.65 -15.26 4.69
CA SER A 264 -10.40 -14.98 5.38
C SER A 264 -9.22 -14.72 4.43
N ASP A 265 -9.40 -14.92 3.12
CA ASP A 265 -8.39 -14.61 2.11
C ASP A 265 -8.62 -13.17 1.57
N PRO A 266 -7.62 -12.27 1.72
CA PRO A 266 -7.64 -10.93 1.14
C PRO A 266 -7.98 -10.84 -0.34
N ILE A 267 -7.52 -11.80 -1.14
CA ILE A 267 -7.72 -11.80 -2.60
C ILE A 267 -9.19 -12.15 -2.89
N GLU A 268 -9.72 -13.19 -2.26
CA GLU A 268 -11.12 -13.57 -2.40
C GLU A 268 -12.06 -12.45 -1.94
N LEU A 269 -11.72 -11.70 -0.88
CA LEU A 269 -12.51 -10.55 -0.44
C LEU A 269 -12.63 -9.47 -1.52
N VAL A 270 -11.54 -9.18 -2.24
CA VAL A 270 -11.58 -8.23 -3.35
C VAL A 270 -12.47 -8.75 -4.48
N GLU A 271 -12.37 -10.03 -4.84
CA GLU A 271 -13.24 -10.65 -5.86
C GLU A 271 -14.73 -10.65 -5.45
N MET A 272 -15.02 -10.87 -4.17
CA MET A 272 -16.37 -10.80 -3.62
C MET A 272 -16.93 -9.37 -3.65
N ALA A 273 -16.12 -8.37 -3.30
CA ALA A 273 -16.51 -6.98 -3.42
C ALA A 273 -16.74 -6.58 -4.88
N ASP A 274 -15.92 -7.06 -5.82
CA ASP A 274 -16.12 -6.85 -7.27
C ASP A 274 -17.41 -7.50 -7.77
N SER A 275 -17.73 -8.72 -7.31
CA SER A 275 -19.01 -9.37 -7.61
C SER A 275 -20.21 -8.57 -7.09
N ALA A 276 -20.09 -7.95 -5.92
CA ALA A 276 -21.11 -7.04 -5.40
C ALA A 276 -21.21 -5.75 -6.23
N LEU A 277 -20.08 -5.17 -6.65
CA LEU A 277 -20.03 -4.01 -7.53
C LEU A 277 -20.74 -4.28 -8.86
N TYR A 278 -20.51 -5.46 -9.44
CA TYR A 278 -21.20 -5.90 -10.64
C TYR A 278 -22.73 -5.89 -10.44
N ARG A 279 -23.24 -6.34 -9.28
CA ARG A 279 -24.67 -6.28 -8.95
C ARG A 279 -25.17 -4.84 -8.83
N ALA A 280 -24.44 -3.95 -8.18
CA ALA A 280 -24.78 -2.53 -8.10
C ALA A 280 -24.94 -1.91 -9.50
N LYS A 281 -23.99 -2.21 -10.41
CA LYS A 281 -24.06 -1.75 -11.80
C LYS A 281 -25.27 -2.30 -12.58
N HIS A 282 -25.62 -3.56 -12.35
CA HIS A 282 -26.77 -4.19 -13.02
C HIS A 282 -28.11 -3.73 -12.45
N ASN A 283 -28.16 -3.33 -11.19
CA ASN A 283 -29.36 -2.85 -10.50
C ASN A 283 -29.63 -1.34 -10.71
N GLY A 284 -29.10 -0.75 -11.78
CA GLY A 284 -29.35 0.65 -12.14
C GLY A 284 -28.21 1.60 -11.82
N ARG A 285 -27.04 1.10 -11.39
CA ARG A 285 -25.85 1.90 -11.01
C ARG A 285 -26.11 2.80 -9.81
N ASN A 286 -25.20 3.72 -9.50
CA ASN A 286 -25.33 4.70 -8.43
C ASN A 286 -25.87 4.11 -7.12
N SER A 287 -25.30 2.97 -6.71
CA SER A 287 -25.80 2.21 -5.57
C SER A 287 -24.67 1.45 -4.88
N VAL A 288 -24.91 1.09 -3.62
CA VAL A 288 -24.05 0.20 -2.84
C VAL A 288 -24.69 -1.19 -2.80
N ALA A 289 -23.90 -2.21 -3.08
CA ALA A 289 -24.27 -3.60 -2.90
C ALA A 289 -23.29 -4.30 -1.96
N VAL A 290 -23.82 -5.14 -1.08
CA VAL A 290 -23.03 -5.99 -0.19
C VAL A 290 -22.91 -7.39 -0.76
N TYR A 291 -21.79 -8.08 -0.51
CA TYR A 291 -21.58 -9.46 -0.94
C TYR A 291 -22.53 -10.41 -0.22
N SER A 292 -22.50 -10.38 1.12
CA SER A 292 -23.39 -11.09 2.04
C SER A 292 -24.54 -10.23 2.54
N GLU A 293 -25.62 -10.87 3.02
CA GLU A 293 -26.76 -10.17 3.61
C GLU A 293 -26.37 -9.40 4.88
N LEU A 294 -26.90 -8.19 5.03
CA LEU A 294 -26.75 -7.41 6.26
C LEU A 294 -27.43 -8.15 7.43
N PRO A 295 -26.74 -8.38 8.56
CA PRO A 295 -27.38 -8.92 9.75
C PRO A 295 -28.56 -8.03 10.17
N GLU A 296 -29.74 -8.60 10.40
CA GLU A 296 -30.99 -7.87 10.70
C GLU A 296 -30.86 -6.87 11.89
N GLN A 297 -29.88 -7.07 12.77
CA GLN A 297 -29.65 -6.25 13.96
C GLN A 297 -28.90 -4.93 13.69
N SER A 298 -28.29 -4.75 12.52
CA SER A 298 -27.38 -3.62 12.24
C SER A 298 -28.06 -2.40 11.60
N ALA A 299 -29.35 -2.48 11.28
CA ALA A 299 -30.13 -1.40 10.65
C ALA A 299 -30.39 -0.16 11.55
N LYS A 300 -29.76 -0.06 12.72
CA LYS A 300 -29.97 1.01 13.72
C LYS A 300 -28.69 1.59 14.32
N ILE A 301 -27.60 1.71 13.56
CA ILE A 301 -26.36 2.32 14.05
C ILE A 301 -26.32 3.81 13.66
N ILE A 302 -26.52 4.69 14.65
CA ILE A 302 -26.28 6.13 14.54
C ILE A 302 -24.79 6.38 14.77
N LEU A 303 -24.17 7.13 13.85
CA LEU A 303 -22.75 7.50 13.85
C LEU A 303 -22.34 8.29 15.12
N PRO A 304 -21.17 8.01 15.73
CA PRO A 304 -20.55 8.98 16.63
C PRO A 304 -19.99 10.15 15.81
N SER A 305 -20.22 11.37 16.31
CA SER A 305 -19.69 12.62 15.73
C SER A 305 -18.16 12.61 15.71
N ARG A 306 -17.57 13.20 14.66
CA ARG A 306 -16.12 13.47 14.54
C ARG A 306 -15.58 14.01 15.87
N ARG A 307 -14.52 13.41 16.42
CA ARG A 307 -13.61 14.17 17.28
C ARG A 307 -12.77 15.03 16.33
N GLY A 308 -12.89 16.35 16.48
CA GLY A 308 -12.08 17.34 15.78
C GLY A 308 -10.64 17.39 16.27
#